data_AF-A0A2D9TCC4-F1
#
_entry.id   AF-A0A2D9TCC4-F1
#
_cell.length_a   1.000
_cell.length_b   1.000
_cell.length_c   1.000
_cell.angle_alpha   90.00
_cell.angle_beta   90.00
_cell.angle_gamma   90.00
#
_symmetry.space_group_name_H-M   'P 1'
#
loop_
_entity.id
_entity.type
_entity.pdbx_description
1 polymer ?
#
loop_
_entity_poly.entity_id
_entity_poly.type
_entity_poly.pdbx_seq_one_letter_code
_entity_poly.pdbx_strand_id
1 'polypeptide(L)'
;MGQKKRQRATHRGFGEPARRVSTDEVEQGKTRPPDLAEPGTGSAEVTEPDIPTPAVPRENSLALDIEHIHETGSPALFTGPWRAIEVWTRNRIYGVDGAMICRSVVDRASGGSLAEHPALGARLLGGQHRDESGRILWVAHPLPARGGAAVFAEGIGKRLKVSETSDVTRVVVRQRVVSVAPDAPPPRWDEVTGD
;
A
#
# COMPACT_ATOMS: atom_id res chain seq x y z
N MET A 1 23.18 -46.82 1.09
CA MET A 1 23.65 -45.46 1.46
C MET A 1 22.46 -44.51 1.34
N GLY A 2 21.91 -44.05 2.45
CA GLY A 2 20.67 -43.25 2.50
C GLY A 2 20.94 -41.76 2.74
N GLN A 3 20.45 -40.89 1.85
CA GLN A 3 20.54 -39.44 2.00
C GLN A 3 19.42 -38.92 2.91
N LYS A 4 19.82 -38.28 4.02
CA LYS A 4 18.93 -37.61 4.99
C LYS A 4 18.42 -36.29 4.40
N LYS A 5 17.10 -36.20 4.21
CA LYS A 5 16.34 -35.01 3.79
C LYS A 5 16.26 -34.03 4.99
N ARG A 6 16.90 -32.86 4.90
CA ARG A 6 16.81 -31.79 5.93
C ARG A 6 15.46 -31.07 5.81
N GLN A 7 14.68 -31.10 6.89
CA GLN A 7 13.39 -30.46 7.05
C GLN A 7 13.52 -28.92 7.08
N ARG A 8 12.59 -28.23 6.40
CA ARG A 8 12.42 -26.77 6.47
C ARG A 8 11.58 -26.44 7.72
N ALA A 9 12.14 -25.67 8.64
CA ALA A 9 11.42 -25.12 9.79
C ALA A 9 10.96 -23.69 9.46
N THR A 10 9.65 -23.48 9.35
CA THR A 10 9.03 -22.15 9.41
C THR A 10 8.50 -21.96 10.82
N HIS A 11 9.04 -21.00 11.56
CA HIS A 11 8.55 -20.63 12.89
C HIS A 11 7.20 -19.91 12.77
N ARG A 12 6.17 -20.52 13.38
CA ARG A 12 4.82 -19.99 13.55
C ARG A 12 4.46 -20.30 15.01
N GLY A 13 4.20 -19.28 15.83
CA GLY A 13 3.57 -19.42 17.14
C GLY A 13 2.37 -18.47 17.18
N PHE A 14 1.28 -18.68 17.92
CA PHE A 14 0.78 -19.79 18.73
C PHE A 14 -0.75 -19.75 18.58
N GLY A 15 -1.42 -20.91 18.55
CA GLY A 15 -2.88 -21.04 18.54
C GLY A 15 -3.32 -22.46 18.16
N GLU A 16 -3.92 -23.20 19.10
CA GLU A 16 -4.34 -24.61 18.94
C GLU A 16 -5.56 -24.80 18.01
N PRO A 17 -5.71 -25.96 17.33
CA PRO A 17 -6.75 -26.18 16.32
C PRO A 17 -7.99 -26.91 16.89
N ALA A 18 -9.17 -26.28 16.77
CA ALA A 18 -10.44 -26.98 16.95
C ALA A 18 -10.97 -27.52 15.60
N ARG A 19 -10.83 -28.84 15.47
CA ARG A 19 -11.63 -29.85 14.73
C ARG A 19 -12.49 -29.43 13.53
N ARG A 20 -12.20 -30.10 12.41
CA ARG A 20 -13.02 -30.26 11.20
C ARG A 20 -14.28 -31.08 11.49
N VAL A 21 -15.40 -30.70 10.88
CA VAL A 21 -16.49 -31.63 10.52
C VAL A 21 -16.85 -31.37 9.07
N SER A 22 -16.73 -32.44 8.28
CA SER A 22 -17.22 -32.62 6.92
C SER A 22 -18.63 -33.22 6.97
N THR A 23 -19.51 -32.84 6.04
CA THR A 23 -20.63 -33.70 5.66
C THR A 23 -21.04 -33.45 4.21
N ASP A 24 -21.17 -34.57 3.51
CA ASP A 24 -21.57 -34.77 2.12
C ASP A 24 -23.07 -34.47 1.87
N GLU A 25 -23.36 -34.01 0.65
CA GLU A 25 -24.29 -34.59 -0.33
C GLU A 25 -25.70 -35.07 0.11
N VAL A 26 -26.77 -34.52 -0.50
CA VAL A 26 -28.00 -35.27 -0.87
C VAL A 26 -28.68 -34.70 -2.15
N GLU A 27 -28.91 -35.64 -3.08
CA GLU A 27 -29.74 -35.76 -4.29
C GLU A 27 -31.12 -35.05 -4.35
N GLN A 28 -31.52 -34.46 -5.50
CA GLN A 28 -32.31 -34.97 -6.67
C GLN A 28 -33.82 -35.23 -6.51
N GLY A 29 -34.59 -34.73 -7.49
CA GLY A 29 -35.90 -35.27 -7.96
C GLY A 29 -36.90 -34.17 -8.36
N LYS A 30 -37.75 -34.23 -9.40
CA LYS A 30 -37.90 -35.01 -10.66
C LYS A 30 -39.11 -34.37 -11.42
N THR A 31 -39.01 -34.12 -12.74
CA THR A 31 -40.03 -34.18 -13.86
C THR A 31 -41.51 -33.70 -13.68
N ARG A 32 -42.32 -33.13 -14.62
CA ARG A 32 -42.33 -32.46 -15.97
C ARG A 32 -43.84 -32.00 -16.22
N PRO A 33 -44.29 -31.37 -17.35
CA PRO A 33 -45.31 -30.28 -17.46
C PRO A 33 -46.58 -30.80 -18.23
N PRO A 34 -47.42 -30.06 -19.02
CA PRO A 34 -47.49 -28.62 -19.38
C PRO A 34 -48.92 -27.99 -19.38
N ASP A 35 -49.03 -26.68 -19.58
CA ASP A 35 -50.13 -26.12 -20.39
C ASP A 35 -49.78 -24.72 -20.98
N LEU A 36 -50.50 -24.38 -22.06
CA LEU A 36 -50.15 -23.52 -23.19
C LEU A 36 -50.39 -21.98 -23.05
N ALA A 37 -49.76 -21.25 -23.98
CA ALA A 37 -50.07 -19.90 -24.54
C ALA A 37 -49.66 -18.65 -23.71
N GLU A 38 -49.18 -17.51 -24.23
CA GLU A 38 -48.75 -17.01 -25.56
C GLU A 38 -47.93 -15.69 -25.32
N PRO A 39 -47.35 -15.00 -26.33
CA PRO A 39 -46.13 -14.20 -26.19
C PRO A 39 -46.37 -12.78 -25.69
N GLY A 40 -45.75 -12.44 -24.55
CA GLY A 40 -45.63 -11.07 -24.05
C GLY A 40 -44.25 -10.50 -24.35
N THR A 41 -44.22 -9.47 -25.19
CA THR A 41 -43.08 -8.62 -25.53
C THR A 41 -42.47 -8.02 -24.25
N GLY A 42 -41.47 -8.69 -23.67
CA GLY A 42 -40.72 -8.21 -22.52
C GLY A 42 -39.30 -7.90 -22.96
N SER A 43 -38.97 -6.61 -23.05
CA SER A 43 -37.59 -6.13 -23.19
C SER A 43 -36.69 -6.87 -22.21
N ALA A 44 -35.65 -7.51 -22.71
CA ALA A 44 -34.59 -8.07 -21.89
C ALA A 44 -33.87 -6.90 -21.20
N GLU A 45 -34.33 -6.57 -19.99
CA GLU A 45 -33.61 -5.73 -19.07
C GLU A 45 -32.42 -6.54 -18.60
N VAL A 46 -31.24 -6.21 -19.14
CA VAL A 46 -29.96 -6.76 -18.70
C VAL A 46 -29.79 -6.34 -17.25
N THR A 47 -30.14 -7.23 -16.32
CA THR A 47 -29.81 -7.06 -14.91
C THR A 47 -28.29 -7.16 -14.80
N GLU A 48 -27.61 -6.02 -14.75
CA GLU A 48 -26.22 -5.99 -14.31
C GLU A 48 -26.15 -6.67 -12.94
N PRO A 49 -25.22 -7.63 -12.71
CA PRO A 49 -25.05 -8.20 -11.40
C PRO A 49 -24.65 -7.08 -10.44
N ASP A 50 -25.51 -6.82 -9.46
CA ASP A 50 -25.27 -5.91 -8.35
C ASP A 50 -24.08 -6.46 -7.55
N ILE A 51 -22.87 -6.03 -7.92
CA ILE A 51 -21.67 -6.30 -7.12
C ILE A 51 -21.84 -5.43 -5.89
N PRO A 52 -22.03 -5.99 -4.68
CA PRO A 52 -22.12 -5.19 -3.47
C PRO A 52 -20.82 -4.42 -3.36
N THR A 53 -20.89 -3.11 -3.59
CA THR A 53 -19.74 -2.22 -3.43
C THR A 53 -19.36 -2.31 -1.95
N PRO A 54 -18.21 -2.89 -1.59
CA PRO A 54 -17.82 -2.95 -0.20
C PRO A 54 -17.74 -1.50 0.29
N ALA A 55 -18.54 -1.18 1.30
CA ALA A 55 -18.60 0.15 1.86
C ALA A 55 -17.19 0.51 2.34
N VAL A 56 -16.48 1.31 1.55
CA VAL A 56 -15.21 1.89 1.99
C VAL A 56 -15.57 2.75 3.19
N PRO A 57 -15.06 2.48 4.40
CA PRO A 57 -15.40 3.28 5.57
C PRO A 57 -15.05 4.74 5.29
N ARG A 58 -16.07 5.60 5.17
CA ARG A 58 -15.95 7.00 4.71
C ARG A 58 -15.31 7.95 5.75
N GLU A 59 -14.82 7.44 6.88
CA GLU A 59 -14.36 8.26 8.02
C GLU A 59 -12.83 8.33 8.22
N ASN A 60 -12.02 7.64 7.41
CA ASN A 60 -10.57 7.89 7.39
C ASN A 60 -10.20 8.73 6.17
N SER A 61 -10.61 10.00 6.20
CA SER A 61 -10.12 11.00 5.26
C SER A 61 -8.58 11.02 5.31
N LEU A 62 -7.99 11.01 4.12
CA LEU A 62 -6.56 10.93 3.83
C LEU A 62 -5.72 11.73 4.84
N ALA A 63 -5.09 11.06 5.81
CA ALA A 63 -4.14 11.69 6.74
C ALA A 63 -2.76 11.88 6.06
N LEU A 64 -2.78 12.49 4.88
CA LEU A 64 -1.63 12.86 4.10
C LEU A 64 -1.40 14.34 4.29
N ASP A 65 -0.32 14.68 4.98
CA ASP A 65 0.12 16.05 5.15
C ASP A 65 1.16 16.37 4.09
N ILE A 66 1.02 17.55 3.47
CA ILE A 66 2.01 18.06 2.53
C ILE A 66 2.82 19.14 3.26
N GLU A 67 4.14 18.95 3.33
CA GLU A 67 5.08 19.92 3.89
C GLU A 67 5.94 20.49 2.76
N HIS A 68 5.91 21.81 2.59
CA HIS A 68 6.78 22.50 1.64
C HIS A 68 8.07 22.91 2.31
N ILE A 69 9.20 22.55 1.69
CA ILE A 69 10.54 22.88 2.17
C ILE A 69 11.15 23.81 1.15
N HIS A 70 11.19 25.09 1.51
CA HIS A 70 11.71 26.16 0.68
C HIS A 70 13.21 26.32 0.92
N GLU A 71 13.98 26.28 -0.16
CA GLU A 71 15.41 26.51 -0.14
C GLU A 71 15.79 27.45 -1.29
N THR A 72 16.85 28.21 -1.09
CA THR A 72 17.44 29.06 -2.14
C THR A 72 18.87 28.61 -2.34
N GLY A 73 19.25 28.33 -3.59
CA GLY A 73 20.60 27.91 -3.90
C GLY A 73 20.75 27.35 -5.30
N SER A 74 21.89 26.73 -5.56
CA SER A 74 22.17 26.14 -6.87
C SER A 74 21.40 24.82 -7.07
N PRO A 75 21.25 24.35 -8.33
CA PRO A 75 20.70 23.03 -8.61
C PRO A 75 21.42 21.86 -7.90
N ALA A 76 22.64 22.07 -7.40
CA ALA A 76 23.34 21.10 -6.56
C ALA A 76 22.56 20.71 -5.30
N LEU A 77 21.63 21.55 -4.85
CA LEU A 77 20.73 21.22 -3.74
C LEU A 77 19.95 19.92 -4.03
N PHE A 78 19.55 19.65 -5.26
CA PHE A 78 18.85 18.40 -5.63
C PHE A 78 19.72 17.14 -5.57
N THR A 79 21.02 17.27 -5.31
CA THR A 79 21.93 16.13 -5.20
C THR A 79 21.91 15.56 -3.77
N GLY A 80 21.88 14.22 -3.67
CA GLY A 80 21.89 13.51 -2.39
C GLY A 80 20.53 12.90 -1.99
N PRO A 81 20.51 12.10 -0.90
CA PRO A 81 19.30 11.39 -0.48
C PRO A 81 18.26 12.36 0.09
N TRP A 82 17.22 12.64 -0.68
CA TRP A 82 16.04 13.38 -0.22
C TRP A 82 15.08 12.46 0.53
N ARG A 83 14.71 12.84 1.76
CA ARG A 83 13.59 12.21 2.46
C ARG A 83 12.29 12.81 1.93
N ALA A 84 11.75 12.21 0.87
CA ALA A 84 10.54 12.69 0.21
C ALA A 84 9.27 12.41 1.02
N ILE A 85 9.25 11.30 1.74
CA ILE A 85 8.07 10.81 2.45
C ILE A 85 8.48 10.39 3.86
N GLU A 86 7.64 10.73 4.84
CA GLU A 86 7.73 10.20 6.19
C GLU A 86 6.48 9.40 6.51
N VAL A 87 6.66 8.13 6.84
CA VAL A 87 5.58 7.30 7.39
C VAL A 87 5.74 7.24 8.90
N TRP A 88 4.82 7.89 9.60
CA TRP A 88 4.81 7.93 11.05
C TRP A 88 3.94 6.80 11.57
N THR A 89 4.48 6.06 12.52
CA THR A 89 3.79 4.98 13.22
C THR A 89 3.81 5.25 14.73
N ARG A 90 3.28 4.31 15.52
CA ARG A 90 3.28 4.42 16.98
C ARG A 90 4.69 4.70 17.54
N ASN A 91 5.69 3.93 17.11
CA ASN A 91 7.03 3.96 17.71
C ASN A 91 8.13 4.43 16.75
N ARG A 92 7.86 4.54 15.45
CA ARG A 92 8.90 4.77 14.44
C ARG A 92 8.48 5.76 13.38
N ILE A 93 9.48 6.43 12.82
CA ILE A 93 9.36 7.27 11.63
C ILE A 93 10.22 6.64 10.54
N TYR A 94 9.59 6.27 9.43
CA TYR A 94 10.26 5.72 8.26
C TYR A 94 10.44 6.84 7.23
N GLY A 95 11.69 7.19 6.96
CA GLY A 95 12.07 8.12 5.91
C GLY A 95 12.25 7.39 4.59
N VAL A 96 11.49 7.80 3.59
CA VAL A 96 11.42 7.17 2.27
C VAL A 96 11.79 8.21 1.21
N ASP A 97 12.59 7.81 0.22
CA ASP A 97 12.99 8.67 -0.90
C ASP A 97 11.94 8.72 -2.02
N GLY A 98 12.19 9.53 -3.05
CA GLY A 98 11.28 9.65 -4.20
C GLY A 98 11.14 8.37 -5.04
N ALA A 99 12.04 7.39 -4.87
CA ALA A 99 11.96 6.07 -5.51
C ALA A 99 11.23 5.03 -4.64
N MET A 100 10.55 5.50 -3.59
CA MET A 100 9.84 4.69 -2.61
C MET A 100 10.75 3.76 -1.80
N ILE A 101 12.05 4.04 -1.71
CA ILE A 101 12.99 3.24 -0.92
C ILE A 101 13.13 3.82 0.48
N CYS A 102 12.99 2.97 1.50
CA CYS A 102 13.24 3.40 2.87
C CYS A 102 14.75 3.63 3.08
N ARG A 103 15.12 4.86 3.40
CA ARG A 103 16.52 5.29 3.60
C ARG A 103 16.89 5.47 5.06
N SER A 104 15.91 5.68 5.93
CA SER A 104 16.15 5.86 7.36
C SER A 104 14.97 5.35 8.16
N VAL A 105 15.25 4.77 9.32
CA VAL A 105 14.24 4.45 10.34
C VAL A 105 14.68 5.10 11.63
N VAL A 106 13.80 5.88 12.24
CA VAL A 106 14.07 6.62 13.47
C VAL A 106 13.12 6.12 14.55
N ASP A 107 13.65 5.83 15.73
CA ASP A 107 12.84 5.58 16.92
C ASP A 107 12.21 6.90 17.39
N ARG A 108 10.89 6.91 17.56
CA ARG A 108 10.14 8.14 17.83
C ARG A 108 10.36 8.66 19.25
N ALA A 109 10.60 7.77 20.21
CA ALA A 109 10.77 8.15 21.61
C ALA A 109 12.14 8.78 21.87
N SER A 110 13.19 8.17 21.31
CA SER A 110 14.57 8.59 21.52
C SER A 110 15.10 9.55 20.44
N GLY A 111 14.47 9.59 19.26
CA GLY A 111 15.01 10.25 18.07
C GLY A 111 16.21 9.51 17.45
N GLY A 112 16.60 8.35 18.00
CA GLY A 112 17.75 7.57 17.55
C GLY A 112 17.53 6.90 16.19
N SER A 113 18.56 6.91 15.36
CA SER A 113 18.55 6.18 14.08
C SER A 113 18.71 4.67 14.31
N LEU A 114 17.91 3.86 13.63
CA LEU A 114 17.93 2.40 13.68
C LEU A 114 18.59 1.84 12.42
N ALA A 115 19.93 1.78 12.42
CA ALA A 115 20.74 1.46 11.24
C ALA A 115 20.61 0.02 10.70
N GLU A 116 20.10 -0.92 11.49
CA GLU A 116 19.93 -2.33 11.10
C GLU A 116 18.45 -2.75 10.95
N HIS A 117 17.55 -1.79 10.75
CA HIS A 117 16.13 -2.10 10.64
C HIS A 117 15.80 -2.85 9.32
N PRO A 118 14.97 -3.92 9.33
CA PRO A 118 14.66 -4.72 8.13
C PRO A 118 14.00 -3.97 6.96
N ALA A 119 13.42 -2.80 7.24
CA ALA A 119 12.81 -1.96 6.22
C ALA A 119 13.86 -1.13 5.44
N LEU A 120 15.07 -0.93 5.96
CA LEU A 120 16.11 -0.16 5.27
C LEU A 120 16.46 -0.80 3.94
N GLY A 121 16.47 0.01 2.87
CA GLY A 121 16.68 -0.44 1.49
C GLY A 121 15.47 -1.13 0.86
N ALA A 122 14.44 -1.48 1.64
CA ALA A 122 13.21 -2.05 1.12
C ALA A 122 12.31 -0.97 0.49
N ARG A 123 11.54 -1.36 -0.51
CA ARG A 123 10.58 -0.49 -1.20
C ARG A 123 9.25 -0.45 -0.46
N LEU A 124 8.75 0.74 -0.18
CA LEU A 124 7.39 0.97 0.29
C LEU A 124 6.40 0.62 -0.83
N LEU A 125 5.50 -0.32 -0.57
CA LEU A 125 4.44 -0.73 -1.48
C LEU A 125 3.10 -0.02 -1.21
N GLY A 126 3.02 0.74 -0.11
CA GLY A 126 1.79 1.35 0.38
C GLY A 126 1.44 0.83 1.76
N GLY A 127 0.15 0.56 2.01
CA GLY A 127 -0.30 0.01 3.28
C GLY A 127 -1.51 -0.88 3.16
N GLN A 128 -1.74 -1.69 4.19
CA GLN A 128 -2.87 -2.61 4.26
C GLN A 128 -3.60 -2.44 5.58
N HIS A 129 -4.93 -2.53 5.53
CA HIS A 129 -5.77 -2.54 6.71
C HIS A 129 -6.34 -3.94 6.90
N ARG A 130 -6.32 -4.42 8.14
CA ARG A 130 -6.84 -5.73 8.51
C ARG A 130 -8.00 -5.58 9.50
N ASP A 131 -8.91 -6.54 9.47
CA ASP A 131 -9.88 -6.69 10.55
C ASP A 131 -9.25 -7.36 11.79
N GLU A 132 -10.04 -7.53 12.84
CA GLU A 132 -9.63 -8.19 14.08
C GLU A 132 -9.22 -9.66 13.86
N SER A 133 -9.72 -10.31 12.81
CA SER A 133 -9.33 -11.68 12.43
C SER A 133 -7.98 -11.74 11.69
N GLY A 134 -7.41 -10.58 11.35
CA GLY A 134 -6.18 -10.44 10.57
C GLY A 134 -6.38 -10.56 9.06
N ARG A 135 -7.62 -10.59 8.56
CA ARG A 135 -7.92 -10.60 7.12
C ARG A 135 -7.73 -9.19 6.58
N ILE A 136 -7.06 -9.09 5.42
CA ILE A 136 -6.89 -7.81 4.70
C ILE A 136 -8.26 -7.38 4.17
N LEU A 137 -8.72 -6.20 4.61
CA LEU A 137 -9.96 -5.58 4.15
C LEU A 137 -9.73 -4.72 2.91
N TRP A 138 -8.67 -3.91 2.94
CA TRP A 138 -8.30 -3.04 1.83
C TRP A 138 -6.80 -2.71 1.85
N VAL A 139 -6.31 -2.25 0.70
CA VAL A 139 -4.93 -1.84 0.47
C VAL A 139 -4.92 -0.41 -0.06
N ALA A 140 -4.01 0.42 0.45
CA ALA A 140 -3.75 1.76 -0.01
C ALA A 140 -2.41 1.81 -0.77
N HIS A 141 -2.38 2.48 -1.91
CA HIS A 141 -1.21 2.63 -2.77
C HIS A 141 -1.22 4.02 -3.44
N PRO A 142 -0.07 4.69 -3.65
CA PRO A 142 1.29 4.24 -3.34
C PRO A 142 1.69 4.45 -1.87
N LEU A 143 0.88 5.20 -1.11
CA LEU A 143 1.13 5.53 0.27
C LEU A 143 0.18 4.77 1.19
N PRO A 144 0.64 4.37 2.39
CA PRO A 144 -0.25 3.78 3.38
C PRO A 144 -1.27 4.82 3.86
N ALA A 145 -2.49 4.38 4.14
CA ALA A 145 -3.46 5.20 4.84
C ALA A 145 -3.30 5.03 6.36
N ARG A 146 -3.73 6.06 7.10
CA ARG A 146 -3.75 6.03 8.56
C ARG A 146 -4.63 4.89 9.08
N GLY A 147 -4.20 4.27 10.17
CA GLY A 147 -4.81 3.07 10.75
C GLY A 147 -4.37 1.76 10.09
N GLY A 148 -3.83 1.78 8.87
CA GLY A 148 -3.25 0.60 8.23
C GLY A 148 -1.78 0.39 8.60
N ALA A 149 -1.26 -0.81 8.36
CA ALA A 149 0.16 -1.10 8.44
C ALA A 149 0.86 -0.72 7.12
N ALA A 150 2.00 -0.04 7.18
CA ALA A 150 2.83 0.17 6.00
C ALA A 150 3.55 -1.12 5.62
N VAL A 151 3.65 -1.39 4.32
CA VAL A 151 4.22 -2.62 3.78
C VAL A 151 5.48 -2.30 3.00
N PHE A 152 6.59 -2.88 3.43
CA PHE A 152 7.89 -2.77 2.76
C PHE A 152 8.29 -4.12 2.17
N ALA A 153 8.87 -4.08 0.98
CA ALA A 153 9.30 -5.27 0.27
C ALA A 153 10.73 -5.15 -0.26
N GLU A 154 11.47 -6.25 -0.12
CA GLU A 154 12.80 -6.45 -0.68
C GLU A 154 12.78 -7.62 -1.66
N GLY A 155 13.65 -7.60 -2.67
CA GLY A 155 13.79 -8.72 -3.60
C GLY A 155 12.62 -8.86 -4.57
N ILE A 156 11.97 -7.75 -4.95
CA ILE A 156 10.94 -7.74 -6.00
C ILE A 156 11.54 -8.30 -7.29
N GLY A 157 10.92 -9.33 -7.88
CA GLY A 157 11.44 -10.09 -9.02
C GLY A 157 12.40 -11.23 -8.67
N LYS A 158 12.70 -11.43 -7.38
CA LYS A 158 13.45 -12.57 -6.84
C LYS A 158 12.62 -13.19 -5.71
N ARG A 159 13.28 -13.72 -4.67
CA ARG A 159 12.59 -14.17 -3.45
C ARG A 159 12.12 -12.95 -2.65
N LEU A 160 10.82 -12.69 -2.71
CA LEU A 160 10.18 -11.58 -2.03
C LEU A 160 10.28 -11.74 -0.50
N LYS A 161 10.77 -10.71 0.17
CA LYS A 161 10.72 -10.56 1.63
C LYS A 161 9.86 -9.35 1.95
N VAL A 162 8.85 -9.56 2.78
CA VAL A 162 7.90 -8.50 3.18
C VAL A 162 8.07 -8.23 4.66
N SER A 163 8.07 -6.95 5.03
CA SER A 163 7.99 -6.50 6.41
C SER A 163 6.87 -5.49 6.56
N GLU A 164 6.15 -5.57 7.67
CA GLU A 164 5.01 -4.72 7.97
C GLU A 164 5.33 -3.86 9.21
N THR A 165 4.73 -2.67 9.28
CA THR A 165 4.84 -1.80 10.44
C THR A 165 3.67 -1.98 11.40
N SER A 166 3.74 -1.37 12.59
CA SER A 166 2.53 -1.03 13.34
C SER A 166 1.70 0.01 12.58
N ASP A 167 0.48 0.27 13.06
CA ASP A 167 -0.45 1.23 12.45
C ASP A 167 0.22 2.58 12.17
N VAL A 168 -0.01 3.04 10.95
CA VAL A 168 0.38 4.36 10.47
C VAL A 168 -0.52 5.38 11.15
N THR A 169 0.09 6.36 11.80
CA THR A 169 -0.62 7.45 12.47
C THR A 169 -0.70 8.69 11.59
N ARG A 170 0.27 8.86 10.68
CA ARG A 170 0.42 10.06 9.83
C ARG A 170 1.34 9.74 8.66
N VAL A 171 1.08 10.31 7.49
CA VAL A 171 2.01 10.32 6.36
C VAL A 171 2.33 11.76 5.99
N VAL A 172 3.61 12.10 5.89
CA VAL A 172 4.06 13.42 5.46
C VAL A 172 4.73 13.30 4.10
N VAL A 173 4.29 14.07 3.12
CA VAL A 173 4.94 14.22 1.82
C VAL A 173 5.67 15.55 1.81
N ARG A 174 7.00 15.49 1.68
CA ARG A 174 7.92 16.63 1.71
C ARG A 174 8.21 17.08 0.28
N GLN A 175 7.57 18.17 -0.13
CA GLN A 175 7.85 18.81 -1.41
C GLN A 175 8.98 19.82 -1.23
N ARG A 176 10.10 19.58 -1.92
CA ARG A 176 11.21 20.54 -1.95
C ARG A 176 10.97 21.57 -3.03
N VAL A 177 11.03 22.84 -2.67
CA VAL A 177 10.88 23.99 -3.55
C VAL A 177 12.20 24.76 -3.53
N VAL A 178 13.00 24.62 -4.59
CA VAL A 178 14.28 25.32 -4.70
C VAL A 178 14.10 26.53 -5.62
N SER A 179 14.33 27.71 -5.06
CA SER A 179 14.46 28.95 -5.82
C SER A 179 15.86 29.01 -6.41
N VAL A 180 15.97 28.81 -7.72
CA VAL A 180 17.19 29.07 -8.49
C VAL A 180 17.13 30.50 -9.04
N ALA A 181 18.11 31.32 -8.69
CA ALA A 181 18.26 32.63 -9.31
C ALA A 181 18.68 32.41 -10.78
N PRO A 182 17.96 32.96 -11.75
CA PRO A 182 18.37 32.84 -13.14
C PRO A 182 19.55 33.78 -13.43
N ASP A 183 20.56 33.30 -14.16
CA ASP A 183 21.70 34.13 -14.59
C ASP A 183 21.31 35.19 -15.63
N ALA A 184 20.16 35.01 -16.30
CA ALA A 184 19.59 35.93 -17.26
C ALA A 184 18.05 35.90 -17.19
N PRO A 185 17.34 36.99 -17.51
CA PRO A 185 15.87 36.99 -17.52
C PRO A 185 15.34 35.91 -18.47
N PRO A 186 14.24 35.21 -18.12
CA PRO A 186 13.63 34.24 -19.01
C PRO A 186 13.19 34.91 -20.32
N PRO A 187 13.29 34.22 -21.47
CA PRO A 187 12.88 34.78 -22.75
C PRO A 187 11.40 35.14 -22.70
N ARG A 188 11.03 36.21 -23.41
CA ARG A 188 9.61 36.56 -23.56
C ARG A 188 8.96 35.54 -24.50
N TRP A 189 7.70 35.20 -24.26
CA TRP A 189 6.99 34.25 -25.11
C TRP A 189 6.97 34.69 -26.58
N ASP A 190 6.87 35.99 -26.86
CA ASP A 190 6.94 36.57 -28.20
C ASP A 190 8.28 36.25 -28.91
N GLU A 191 9.39 36.18 -28.16
CA GLU A 191 10.72 35.80 -28.68
C GLU A 191 10.84 34.30 -28.96
N VAL A 192 9.97 33.48 -28.35
CA VAL A 192 9.93 32.02 -28.51
C VAL A 192 8.98 31.60 -29.64
N THR A 193 7.87 32.32 -29.82
CA THR A 193 6.87 32.04 -30.88
C THR A 193 7.19 32.75 -32.21
N GLY A 194 8.00 33.81 -32.18
CA GLY A 194 8.48 34.48 -33.39
C GLY A 194 7.45 35.37 -34.08
N ASP A 195 6.52 35.95 -33.32
CA ASP A 195 5.52 36.91 -33.80
C ASP A 195 6.04 38.37 -33.78
#